data_AF-A0A7G2CZN0-F1
#
_entry.id   AF-A0A7G2CZN0-F1
#
_cell.length_a   1.000
_cell.length_b   1.000
_cell.length_c   1.000
_cell.angle_alpha   90.00
_cell.angle_beta   90.00
_cell.angle_gamma   90.00
#
_symmetry.space_group_name_H-M   'P 1'
#
loop_
_entity.id
_entity.type
_entity.pdbx_description
1 polymer ?
#
loop_
_entity_poly.entity_id
_entity_poly.type
_entity_poly.pdbx_seq_one_letter_code
_entity_poly.pdbx_strand_id
1 'polypeptide(L)'
;MTTDPLDDLLDGSAPPTPAVAGHELRAMIDASRGRARPRLRSRGVIAAVTAVVLVGGAGVATASSDWLWGDGLEDPARSYRFTAPTWGECEIRFSRLDTHNPLIQADVDRVIDQWFASADVEAEAAPYVDGQLRMLEQGDEAAGVPTTDQNAADTRAWMAHEGALNEALHAELEEHGFGPIPGADSHSQVHCDDEAWSGE
;
A
#
# COMPACT_ATOMS: atom_id res chain seq x y z
N MET A 1 -30.62 25.89 24.28
CA MET A 1 -29.89 25.13 23.26
C MET A 1 -30.92 24.25 22.59
N THR A 2 -31.30 24.59 21.37
CA THR A 2 -32.23 23.81 20.53
C THR A 2 -31.43 22.69 19.90
N THR A 3 -31.80 21.44 20.18
CA THR A 3 -31.24 20.24 19.56
C THR A 3 -31.50 20.29 18.06
N ASP A 4 -30.49 19.98 17.25
CA ASP A 4 -30.58 20.01 15.79
C ASP A 4 -31.38 18.77 15.31
N PRO A 5 -32.38 18.92 14.42
CA PRO A 5 -33.12 17.79 13.85
C PRO A 5 -32.22 16.77 13.12
N LEU A 6 -31.00 17.16 12.73
CA LEU A 6 -30.01 16.25 12.17
C LEU A 6 -29.41 15.31 13.23
N ASP A 7 -29.21 15.78 14.46
CA ASP A 7 -28.69 14.95 15.56
C ASP A 7 -29.69 13.83 15.92
N ASP A 8 -31.00 14.14 15.92
CA ASP A 8 -32.05 13.15 16.19
C ASP A 8 -32.13 12.06 15.10
N LEU A 9 -31.81 12.39 13.85
CA LEU A 9 -31.79 11.42 12.75
C LEU A 9 -30.55 10.52 12.81
N LEU A 10 -29.40 11.07 13.23
CA LEU A 10 -28.16 10.33 13.38
C LEU A 10 -28.24 9.35 14.55
N ASP A 11 -28.74 9.80 15.71
CA ASP A 11 -28.95 8.94 16.88
C ASP A 11 -29.99 7.84 16.63
N GLY A 12 -31.01 8.11 15.80
CA GLY A 12 -32.01 7.12 15.41
C GLY A 12 -31.53 6.08 14.40
N SER A 13 -30.40 6.33 13.70
CA SER A 13 -29.90 5.50 12.60
C SER A 13 -28.86 4.47 13.01
N ALA A 14 -28.35 4.52 14.25
CA ALA A 14 -27.36 3.57 14.74
C ALA A 14 -28.00 2.20 15.02
N PRO A 15 -27.66 1.13 14.28
CA PRO A 15 -28.11 -0.21 14.61
C PRO A 15 -27.45 -0.65 15.93
N PRO A 16 -28.19 -1.35 16.82
CA PRO A 16 -27.63 -1.79 18.10
C PRO A 16 -26.45 -2.73 17.84
N THR A 17 -25.25 -2.30 18.24
CA THR A 17 -24.06 -3.13 18.17
C THR A 17 -24.15 -4.21 19.25
N PRO A 18 -24.09 -5.51 18.90
CA PRO A 18 -24.01 -6.54 19.92
C PRO A 18 -22.67 -6.37 20.66
N ALA A 19 -22.74 -6.27 21.98
CA ALA A 19 -21.55 -6.24 22.81
C ALA A 19 -20.82 -7.59 22.68
N VAL A 20 -19.68 -7.60 21.98
CA VAL A 20 -18.81 -8.76 21.87
C VAL A 20 -18.30 -9.10 23.26
N ALA A 21 -18.59 -10.30 23.73
CA ALA A 21 -18.19 -10.70 25.07
C ALA A 21 -16.66 -10.85 25.12
N GLY A 22 -16.01 -10.34 26.18
CA GLY A 22 -14.54 -10.32 26.27
C GLY A 22 -13.83 -11.68 26.19
N HIS A 23 -14.57 -12.79 26.21
CA HIS A 23 -14.02 -14.13 25.95
C HIS A 23 -13.91 -14.44 24.45
N GLU A 24 -14.78 -13.88 23.60
CA GLU A 24 -14.70 -14.00 22.13
C GLU A 24 -13.51 -13.20 21.58
N LEU A 25 -13.24 -12.03 22.16
CA LEU A 25 -12.06 -11.22 21.82
C LEU A 25 -10.75 -11.94 22.17
N ARG A 26 -10.70 -12.61 23.33
CA ARG A 26 -9.53 -13.42 23.72
C ARG A 26 -9.38 -14.66 22.85
N ALA A 27 -10.49 -15.31 22.47
CA ALA A 27 -10.44 -16.44 21.56
C ALA A 27 -9.91 -16.05 20.17
N MET A 28 -10.23 -14.85 19.67
CA MET A 28 -9.65 -14.31 18.43
C MET A 28 -8.14 -14.02 18.56
N ILE A 29 -7.71 -13.45 19.69
CA ILE A 29 -6.28 -13.17 19.96
C ILE A 29 -5.47 -14.46 20.15
N ASP A 30 -6.05 -15.49 20.78
CA ASP A 30 -5.38 -16.79 20.92
C ASP A 30 -5.34 -17.55 19.59
N ALA A 31 -6.37 -17.41 18.74
CA ALA A 31 -6.38 -17.99 17.40
C ALA A 31 -5.32 -17.37 16.47
N SER A 32 -4.96 -16.09 16.66
CA SER A 32 -3.90 -15.44 15.88
C SER A 32 -2.49 -15.86 16.33
N ARG A 33 -2.29 -16.14 17.62
CA ARG A 33 -1.01 -16.59 18.18
C ARG A 33 -0.64 -18.03 17.83
N GLY A 34 -1.61 -18.85 17.39
CA GLY A 34 -1.44 -20.27 17.08
C GLY A 34 -0.77 -20.60 15.73
N ARG A 35 -0.42 -19.62 14.89
CA ARG A 35 0.16 -19.86 13.56
C ARG A 35 1.67 -20.16 13.60
N ALA A 36 2.03 -21.21 14.35
CA ALA A 36 3.33 -21.87 14.23
C ALA A 36 3.28 -22.88 13.07
N ARG A 37 4.30 -22.82 12.19
CA ARG A 37 4.57 -23.65 11.00
C ARG A 37 3.91 -25.05 10.98
N PRO A 38 3.27 -25.47 9.87
CA PRO A 38 2.62 -26.77 9.81
C PRO A 38 3.65 -27.91 9.80
N ARG A 39 3.62 -28.76 10.84
CA ARG A 39 4.25 -30.08 10.83
C ARG A 39 3.23 -31.09 10.31
N LEU A 40 3.48 -31.63 9.12
CA LEU A 40 2.70 -32.71 8.51
C LEU A 40 2.74 -33.97 9.37
N ARG A 41 1.59 -34.36 9.93
CA ARG A 41 1.31 -35.76 10.30
C ARG A 41 -0.13 -36.13 9.97
N SER A 42 -0.23 -37.19 9.19
CA SER A 42 -1.45 -37.82 8.71
C SER A 42 -2.23 -38.51 9.82
N ARG A 43 -3.56 -38.35 9.80
CA ARG A 43 -4.58 -39.42 9.82
C ARG A 43 -5.97 -38.78 9.87
N GLY A 44 -6.84 -39.25 8.97
CA GLY A 44 -8.00 -38.51 8.52
C GLY A 44 -9.22 -38.59 9.42
N VAL A 45 -10.16 -37.68 9.15
CA VAL A 45 -11.61 -37.85 9.22
C VAL A 45 -12.21 -36.87 8.21
N ILE A 46 -13.18 -37.38 7.45
CA ILE A 46 -14.01 -36.66 6.49
C ILE A 46 -14.87 -35.64 7.23
N ALA A 47 -14.73 -34.36 6.90
CA ALA A 47 -15.73 -33.34 7.18
C ALA A 47 -15.77 -32.38 6.01
N ALA A 48 -16.82 -32.53 5.20
CA ALA A 48 -17.16 -31.62 4.12
C ALA A 48 -17.56 -30.28 4.73
N VAL A 49 -16.69 -29.28 4.56
CA VAL A 49 -17.07 -27.87 4.63
C VAL A 49 -16.53 -27.26 3.37
N THR A 50 -17.43 -26.77 2.52
CA THR A 50 -17.12 -25.97 1.35
C THR A 50 -16.46 -24.68 1.82
N ALA A 51 -15.15 -24.73 2.05
CA ALA A 51 -14.33 -23.55 2.15
C ALA A 51 -14.30 -22.97 0.74
N VAL A 52 -15.10 -21.93 0.50
CA VAL A 52 -14.79 -20.97 -0.54
C VAL A 52 -13.43 -20.41 -0.15
N VAL A 53 -12.39 -20.97 -0.75
CA VAL A 53 -11.07 -20.35 -0.75
C VAL A 53 -11.26 -19.11 -1.60
N LEU A 54 -11.67 -18.02 -0.95
CA LEU A 54 -11.16 -16.72 -1.33
C LEU A 54 -9.65 -16.90 -1.17
N VAL A 55 -8.98 -17.14 -2.30
CA VAL A 55 -7.56 -16.80 -2.44
C VAL A 55 -7.56 -15.32 -2.14
N GLY A 56 -7.32 -15.01 -0.86
CA GLY A 56 -7.39 -13.66 -0.35
C GLY A 56 -6.25 -12.91 -0.99
N GLY A 57 -6.53 -12.25 -2.11
CA GLY A 57 -5.88 -11.00 -2.42
C GLY A 57 -6.04 -10.16 -1.16
N ALA A 58 -4.93 -9.91 -0.50
CA ALA A 58 -4.87 -8.93 0.55
C ALA A 58 -5.01 -7.57 -0.12
N GLY A 59 -6.24 -7.24 -0.54
CA GLY A 59 -6.66 -5.86 -0.61
C GLY A 59 -6.68 -5.38 0.83
N VAL A 60 -5.51 -5.00 1.34
CA VAL A 60 -5.39 -4.31 2.62
C VAL A 60 -6.32 -3.11 2.46
N ALA A 61 -7.35 -3.03 3.31
CA ALA A 61 -8.26 -1.90 3.30
C ALA A 61 -7.39 -0.65 3.44
N THR A 62 -7.27 0.13 2.36
CA THR A 62 -6.60 1.41 2.40
C THR A 62 -7.45 2.24 3.33
N ALA A 63 -6.94 2.47 4.54
CA ALA A 63 -7.51 3.48 5.41
C ALA A 63 -7.33 4.79 4.65
N SER A 64 -8.38 5.22 3.95
CA SER A 64 -8.43 6.55 3.36
C SER A 64 -8.34 7.52 4.53
N SER A 65 -7.13 7.94 4.88
CA SER A 65 -6.97 9.15 5.66
C SER A 65 -7.67 10.28 4.89
N ASP A 66 -8.28 11.24 5.60
CA ASP A 66 -8.93 12.44 5.03
C ASP A 66 -7.92 13.40 4.34
N TRP A 67 -6.82 12.85 3.82
CA TRP A 67 -5.74 13.56 3.18
C TRP A 67 -6.13 14.03 1.77
N LEU A 68 -5.70 15.24 1.41
CA LEU A 68 -5.96 15.81 0.10
C LEU A 68 -4.95 15.27 -0.92
N TRP A 69 -5.35 14.19 -1.59
CA TRP A 69 -4.61 13.65 -2.72
C TRP A 69 -4.67 14.60 -3.92
N GLY A 70 -3.54 14.80 -4.58
CA GLY A 70 -3.47 15.61 -5.80
C GLY A 70 -4.26 15.01 -6.96
N ASP A 71 -4.49 15.82 -7.99
CA ASP A 71 -5.20 15.38 -9.21
C ASP A 71 -4.57 14.10 -9.80
N GLY A 72 -5.42 13.11 -10.07
CA GLY A 72 -5.02 11.80 -10.59
C GLY A 72 -4.54 10.79 -9.54
N LEU A 73 -4.66 11.12 -8.24
CA LEU A 73 -4.30 10.26 -7.10
C LEU A 73 -5.49 10.02 -6.13
N GLU A 74 -6.68 10.49 -6.49
CA GLU A 74 -7.88 10.38 -5.65
C GLU A 74 -8.35 8.94 -5.51
N ASP A 75 -8.13 8.12 -6.53
CA ASP A 75 -8.43 6.70 -6.53
C ASP A 75 -7.33 5.91 -5.80
N PRO A 76 -7.63 5.24 -4.67
CA PRO A 76 -6.66 4.40 -3.97
C PRO A 76 -6.34 3.10 -4.70
N ALA A 77 -6.97 2.79 -5.84
CA ALA A 77 -6.74 1.54 -6.57
C ALA A 77 -5.28 1.35 -6.96
N ARG A 78 -4.52 2.44 -7.17
CA ARG A 78 -3.08 2.41 -7.47
C ARG A 78 -2.27 2.90 -6.28
N SER A 79 -2.46 2.27 -5.13
CA SER A 79 -1.70 2.57 -3.93
C SER A 79 -1.01 1.35 -3.33
N TYR A 80 0.08 1.59 -2.61
CA TYR A 80 0.75 0.57 -1.82
C TYR A 80 1.32 1.20 -0.54
N ARG A 81 1.50 0.36 0.49
CA ARG A 81 1.95 0.81 1.81
C ARG A 81 3.36 0.33 2.11
N PHE A 82 4.08 1.11 2.91
CA PHE A 82 5.37 0.74 3.47
C PHE A 82 5.54 1.38 4.85
N THR A 83 6.44 0.83 5.67
CA THR A 83 6.77 1.42 6.98
C THR A 83 8.04 2.25 6.84
N ALA A 84 7.95 3.55 7.10
CA ALA A 84 9.10 4.43 7.19
C ALA A 84 9.79 4.31 8.57
N PRO A 85 11.10 4.57 8.68
CA PRO A 85 11.86 4.44 9.92
C PRO A 85 11.28 5.20 11.14
N THR A 86 10.78 6.41 10.92
CA THR A 86 10.24 7.29 11.97
C THR A 86 8.86 7.87 11.64
N TRP A 87 8.48 7.99 10.36
CA TRP A 87 7.15 8.48 9.96
C TRP A 87 6.02 7.44 10.07
N GLY A 88 6.34 6.22 10.50
CA GLY A 88 5.36 5.16 10.73
C GLY A 88 4.86 4.54 9.42
N GLU A 89 3.57 4.25 9.35
CA GLU A 89 2.96 3.69 8.14
C GLU A 89 2.76 4.77 7.09
N CYS A 90 3.20 4.48 5.87
CA CYS A 90 3.07 5.35 4.72
C CYS A 90 2.22 4.70 3.63
N GLU A 91 1.49 5.51 2.87
CA GLU A 91 0.81 5.15 1.63
C GLU A 91 1.40 5.95 0.47
N ILE A 92 1.86 5.26 -0.58
CA ILE A 92 2.19 5.88 -1.86
C ILE A 92 1.01 5.66 -2.80
N ARG A 93 0.51 6.74 -3.40
CA ARG A 93 -0.43 6.66 -4.53
C ARG A 93 0.29 7.01 -5.82
N PHE A 94 -0.03 6.26 -6.86
CA PHE A 94 0.59 6.36 -8.17
C PHE A 94 -0.45 6.78 -9.20
N SER A 95 -0.12 7.77 -10.02
CA SER A 95 -1.04 8.30 -11.01
C SER A 95 -1.14 7.40 -12.23
N ARG A 96 -1.91 7.87 -13.22
CA ARG A 96 -1.89 7.26 -14.54
C ARG A 96 -0.51 7.41 -15.18
N LEU A 97 0.03 6.31 -15.71
CA LEU A 97 1.18 6.37 -16.60
C LEU A 97 0.72 6.87 -17.97
N ASP A 98 0.99 8.13 -18.29
CA ASP A 98 0.77 8.70 -19.61
C ASP A 98 1.86 8.24 -20.56
N THR A 99 1.51 7.40 -21.53
CA THR A 99 2.44 6.86 -22.53
C THR A 99 2.70 7.81 -23.69
N HIS A 100 1.97 8.93 -23.78
CA HIS A 100 1.86 9.81 -24.95
C HIS A 100 1.55 9.08 -26.27
N ASN A 101 1.06 7.84 -26.18
CA ASN A 101 0.76 7.00 -27.31
C ASN A 101 -0.66 6.39 -27.15
N PRO A 102 -1.67 6.97 -27.81
CA PRO A 102 -3.05 6.53 -27.65
C PRO A 102 -3.30 5.09 -28.15
N LEU A 103 -2.38 4.51 -28.92
CA LEU A 103 -2.52 3.14 -29.44
C LEU A 103 -2.25 2.07 -28.37
N ILE A 104 -1.42 2.37 -27.37
CA ILE A 104 -1.05 1.42 -26.31
C ILE A 104 -1.61 1.79 -24.95
N GLN A 105 -2.02 3.05 -24.77
CA GLN A 105 -2.41 3.61 -23.48
C GLN A 105 -3.46 2.75 -22.75
N ALA A 106 -4.52 2.32 -23.44
CA ALA A 106 -5.59 1.54 -22.81
C ALA A 106 -5.12 0.14 -22.38
N ASP A 107 -4.18 -0.45 -23.11
CA ASP A 107 -3.63 -1.76 -22.78
C ASP A 107 -2.65 -1.65 -21.60
N VAL A 108 -1.82 -0.58 -21.57
CA VAL A 108 -0.93 -0.26 -20.45
C VAL A 108 -1.74 0.02 -19.19
N ASP A 109 -2.76 0.88 -19.24
CA ASP A 109 -3.63 1.17 -18.09
C ASP A 109 -4.24 -0.11 -17.51
N ARG A 110 -4.74 -0.99 -18.38
CA ARG A 110 -5.33 -2.26 -17.95
C ARG A 110 -4.33 -3.18 -17.25
N VAL A 111 -3.09 -3.27 -17.76
CA VAL A 111 -2.04 -4.07 -17.11
C VAL A 111 -1.74 -3.50 -15.72
N ILE A 112 -1.53 -2.19 -15.62
CA ILE A 112 -1.23 -1.53 -14.34
C ILE A 112 -2.39 -1.70 -13.36
N ASP A 113 -3.63 -1.44 -13.79
CA ASP A 113 -4.82 -1.58 -12.95
C ASP A 113 -5.01 -3.01 -12.45
N GLN A 114 -4.80 -4.00 -13.34
CA GLN A 114 -4.91 -5.41 -12.98
C GLN A 114 -3.80 -5.83 -12.01
N TRP A 115 -2.58 -5.33 -12.21
CA TRP A 115 -1.44 -5.60 -11.35
C TRP A 115 -1.73 -5.09 -9.93
N PHE A 116 -2.03 -3.81 -9.76
CA PHE A 116 -2.40 -3.25 -8.45
C PHE A 116 -3.61 -3.95 -7.81
N ALA A 117 -4.58 -4.41 -8.60
CA ALA A 117 -5.76 -5.09 -8.07
C ALA A 117 -5.50 -6.53 -7.59
N SER A 118 -4.39 -7.17 -7.99
CA SER A 118 -4.19 -8.60 -7.78
C SER A 118 -2.83 -8.99 -7.18
N ALA A 119 -1.82 -8.16 -7.35
CA ALA A 119 -0.48 -8.36 -6.82
C ALA A 119 -0.36 -7.95 -5.35
N ASP A 120 0.61 -8.55 -4.67
CA ASP A 120 1.14 -8.00 -3.43
C ASP A 120 2.27 -7.01 -3.82
N VAL A 121 1.88 -5.79 -4.15
CA VAL A 121 2.78 -4.76 -4.72
C VAL A 121 3.95 -4.47 -3.77
N GLU A 122 3.73 -4.52 -2.46
CA GLU A 122 4.81 -4.37 -1.47
C GLU A 122 5.83 -5.51 -1.59
N ALA A 123 5.35 -6.75 -1.66
CA ALA A 123 6.23 -7.91 -1.82
C ALA A 123 6.97 -7.93 -3.17
N GLU A 124 6.35 -7.40 -4.23
CA GLU A 124 6.97 -7.29 -5.55
C GLU A 124 7.97 -6.15 -5.65
N ALA A 125 7.75 -5.05 -4.93
CA ALA A 125 8.70 -3.94 -4.83
C ALA A 125 9.89 -4.25 -3.90
N ALA A 126 9.69 -5.07 -2.86
CA ALA A 126 10.68 -5.38 -1.83
C ALA A 126 12.09 -5.75 -2.34
N PRO A 127 12.26 -6.55 -3.43
CA PRO A 127 13.58 -6.90 -3.95
C PRO A 127 14.41 -5.72 -4.45
N TYR A 128 13.75 -4.60 -4.80
CA TYR A 128 14.40 -3.42 -5.38
C TYR A 128 14.78 -2.37 -4.33
N VAL A 129 14.12 -2.35 -3.16
CA VAL A 129 14.27 -1.31 -2.13
C VAL A 129 15.71 -1.14 -1.66
N ASP A 130 16.40 -2.22 -1.29
CA ASP A 130 17.80 -2.18 -0.82
C ASP A 130 18.78 -1.67 -1.90
N GLY A 131 18.44 -1.87 -3.18
CA GLY A 131 19.19 -1.31 -4.30
C GLY A 131 19.05 0.20 -4.37
N GLN A 132 17.82 0.69 -4.29
CA GLN A 132 17.49 2.11 -4.35
C GLN A 132 18.04 2.87 -3.13
N LEU A 133 17.90 2.33 -1.92
CA LEU A 133 18.47 2.92 -0.70
C LEU A 133 19.97 3.16 -0.84
N ARG A 134 20.72 2.15 -1.29
CA ARG A 134 22.18 2.27 -1.49
C ARG A 134 22.53 3.31 -2.55
N MET A 135 21.75 3.42 -3.62
CA MET A 135 21.98 4.43 -4.65
C MET A 135 21.79 5.84 -4.09
N LEU A 136 20.75 6.06 -3.29
CA LEU A 136 20.48 7.34 -2.64
C LEU A 136 21.58 7.70 -1.63
N GLU A 137 21.99 6.76 -0.79
CA GLU A 137 23.09 6.96 0.17
C GLU A 137 24.40 7.34 -0.52
N GLN A 138 24.75 6.66 -1.61
CA GLN A 138 25.93 7.00 -2.42
C GLN A 138 25.81 8.37 -3.08
N GLY A 139 24.61 8.75 -3.53
CA GLY A 139 24.32 10.07 -4.08
C GLY A 139 24.53 11.18 -3.05
N ASP A 140 24.00 11.00 -1.84
CA ASP A 140 24.15 11.92 -0.71
C ASP A 140 25.63 12.10 -0.33
N GLU A 141 26.37 11.00 -0.23
CA GLU A 141 27.81 11.01 0.05
C GLU A 141 28.59 11.79 -1.01
N ALA A 142 28.29 11.55 -2.29
CA ALA A 142 28.94 12.24 -3.40
C ALA A 142 28.61 13.74 -3.45
N ALA A 143 27.38 14.12 -3.06
CA ALA A 143 26.94 15.50 -2.98
C ALA A 143 27.37 16.23 -1.68
N GLY A 144 27.88 15.49 -0.69
CA GLY A 144 28.25 16.04 0.61
C GLY A 144 27.06 16.52 1.44
N VAL A 145 25.90 15.85 1.32
CA VAL A 145 24.69 16.20 2.06
C VAL A 145 24.96 16.04 3.57
N PRO A 146 24.72 17.08 4.39
CA PRO A 146 24.94 16.99 5.82
C PRO A 146 24.03 15.94 6.48
N THR A 147 24.60 15.09 7.35
CA THR A 147 23.87 14.05 8.10
C THR A 147 22.98 14.59 9.23
N THR A 148 22.81 15.91 9.31
CA THR A 148 22.07 16.58 10.38
C THR A 148 20.57 16.66 10.13
N ASP A 149 20.10 16.28 8.94
CA ASP A 149 18.67 16.22 8.66
C ASP A 149 18.05 14.98 9.33
N GLN A 150 17.19 15.25 10.32
CA GLN A 150 16.48 14.23 11.08
C GLN A 150 15.55 13.38 10.20
N ASN A 151 15.04 13.95 9.10
CA ASN A 151 14.09 13.31 8.20
C ASN A 151 14.78 12.59 7.03
N ALA A 152 16.12 12.62 6.96
CA ALA A 152 16.84 12.06 5.82
C ALA A 152 16.64 10.54 5.69
N ALA A 153 16.46 9.83 6.80
CA ALA A 153 16.19 8.40 6.78
C ALA A 153 14.82 8.09 6.17
N ASP A 154 13.77 8.80 6.59
CA ASP A 154 12.41 8.64 6.06
C ASP A 154 12.29 9.13 4.62
N THR A 155 12.93 10.24 4.29
CA THR A 155 12.99 10.75 2.91
C THR A 155 13.66 9.74 1.99
N ARG A 156 14.76 9.11 2.42
CA ARG A 156 15.41 8.04 1.65
C ARG A 156 14.54 6.80 1.56
N ALA A 157 13.83 6.43 2.62
CA ALA A 157 12.90 5.31 2.58
C ALA A 157 11.80 5.56 1.54
N TRP A 158 11.14 6.72 1.59
CA TRP A 158 10.15 7.11 0.59
C TRP A 158 10.70 7.07 -0.83
N MET A 159 11.82 7.75 -1.11
CA MET A 159 12.42 7.76 -2.45
C MET A 159 12.83 6.36 -2.92
N ALA A 160 13.33 5.51 -2.02
CA ALA A 160 13.67 4.13 -2.34
C ALA A 160 12.44 3.29 -2.67
N HIS A 161 11.35 3.49 -1.93
CA HIS A 161 10.07 2.83 -2.13
C HIS A 161 9.38 3.29 -3.43
N GLU A 162 9.51 4.56 -3.84
CA GLU A 162 9.10 5.03 -5.17
C GLU A 162 9.95 4.44 -6.29
N GLY A 163 11.27 4.44 -6.14
CA GLY A 163 12.18 3.83 -7.12
C GLY A 163 11.89 2.33 -7.29
N ALA A 164 11.67 1.62 -6.19
CA ALA A 164 11.35 0.20 -6.18
C ALA A 164 10.00 -0.09 -6.86
N LEU A 165 8.99 0.73 -6.60
CA LEU A 165 7.69 0.63 -7.27
C LEU A 165 7.83 0.80 -8.78
N ASN A 166 8.63 1.78 -9.24
CA ASN A 166 8.87 2.01 -10.66
C ASN A 166 9.59 0.83 -11.34
N GLU A 167 10.58 0.22 -10.67
CA GLU A 167 11.27 -0.97 -11.17
C GLU A 167 10.33 -2.18 -11.27
N ALA A 168 9.51 -2.41 -10.24
CA ALA A 168 8.51 -3.49 -10.25
C ALA A 168 7.45 -3.28 -11.33
N LEU A 169 6.94 -2.05 -11.48
CA LEU A 169 6.01 -1.67 -12.54
C LEU A 169 6.62 -1.87 -13.94
N HIS A 170 7.89 -1.51 -14.10
CA HIS A 170 8.60 -1.73 -15.36
C HIS A 170 8.74 -3.22 -15.68
N ALA A 171 9.10 -4.04 -14.70
CA ALA A 171 9.16 -5.49 -14.85
C ALA A 171 7.80 -6.08 -15.25
N GLU A 172 6.72 -5.67 -14.58
CA GLU A 172 5.35 -6.11 -14.90
C GLU A 172 4.96 -5.75 -16.33
N LEU A 173 5.28 -4.52 -16.77
CA LEU A 173 5.03 -4.07 -18.14
C LEU A 173 5.85 -4.87 -19.16
N GLU A 174 7.12 -5.16 -18.86
CA GLU A 174 7.99 -5.99 -19.71
C GLU A 174 7.46 -7.42 -19.85
N GLU A 175 6.97 -8.03 -18.76
CA GLU A 175 6.33 -9.36 -18.79
C GLU A 175 5.09 -9.38 -19.70
N HIS A 176 4.41 -8.25 -19.83
CA HIS A 176 3.25 -8.05 -20.71
C HIS A 176 3.62 -7.58 -22.12
N GLY A 177 4.91 -7.55 -22.46
CA GLY A 177 5.42 -7.23 -23.80
C GLY A 177 5.58 -5.73 -24.08
N PHE A 178 5.45 -4.88 -23.06
CA PHE A 178 5.80 -3.47 -23.14
C PHE A 178 7.27 -3.29 -22.73
N GLY A 179 8.15 -3.05 -23.71
CA GLY A 179 9.50 -2.58 -23.41
C GLY A 179 9.51 -1.15 -22.85
N PRO A 180 10.68 -0.51 -22.75
CA PRO A 180 10.77 0.89 -22.37
C PRO A 180 9.84 1.77 -23.22
N ILE A 181 8.98 2.56 -22.57
CA ILE A 181 8.02 3.47 -23.22
C ILE A 181 8.62 4.88 -23.19
N PRO A 182 9.22 5.38 -24.29
CA PRO A 182 9.96 6.63 -24.25
C PRO A 182 9.05 7.82 -24.01
N GLY A 183 9.43 8.66 -23.05
CA GLY A 183 8.67 9.84 -22.67
C GLY A 183 7.43 9.55 -21.84
N ALA A 184 7.20 8.30 -21.41
CA ALA A 184 6.10 8.03 -20.50
C ALA A 184 6.30 8.76 -19.17
N ASP A 185 5.24 9.37 -18.68
CA ASP A 185 5.26 10.20 -17.47
C ASP A 185 4.19 9.72 -16.49
N SER A 186 4.53 9.77 -15.20
CA SER A 186 3.62 9.54 -14.09
C SER A 186 4.09 10.36 -12.91
N HIS A 187 3.23 10.50 -11.90
CA HIS A 187 3.54 11.16 -10.65
C HIS A 187 2.98 10.36 -9.48
N SER A 188 3.58 10.54 -8.32
CA SER A 188 3.14 9.92 -7.08
C SER A 188 3.08 10.94 -5.96
N GLN A 189 2.34 10.59 -4.92
CA GLN A 189 2.32 11.30 -3.66
C GLN A 189 2.44 10.28 -2.55
N VAL A 190 3.21 10.60 -1.52
CA VAL A 190 3.26 9.83 -0.28
C VAL A 190 2.49 10.57 0.80
N HIS A 191 1.88 9.80 1.70
CA HIS A 191 1.39 10.30 2.97
C HIS A 191 1.75 9.31 4.07
N CYS A 192 2.23 9.79 5.21
CA CYS A 192 2.54 8.94 6.37
C CYS A 192 1.84 9.40 7.65
N ASP A 193 1.56 8.46 8.55
CA ASP A 193 0.84 8.70 9.81
C ASP A 193 1.50 9.78 10.68
N ASP A 194 2.83 9.71 10.82
CA ASP A 194 3.64 10.61 11.65
C ASP A 194 4.59 11.47 10.79
N GLU A 195 4.18 11.84 9.56
CA GLU A 195 5.03 12.63 8.67
C GLU A 195 5.44 13.97 9.29
N ALA A 196 6.74 14.22 9.32
CA ALA A 196 7.32 15.47 9.78
C ALA A 196 8.16 16.05 8.65
N TRP A 197 7.55 16.87 7.79
CA TRP A 197 8.30 17.60 6.76
C TRP A 197 9.26 18.59 7.42
N SER A 198 10.53 18.60 7.01
CA SER A 198 11.52 19.58 7.53
C SER A 198 11.18 20.96 6.96
N GLY A 199 10.34 21.71 7.69
CA GLY A 199 9.80 22.96 7.17
C GLY A 199 8.93 23.79 8.12
N GLU A 200 9.15 23.76 9.44
CA GLU A 200 8.76 24.84 10.38
C GLU A 200 9.81 25.01 11.50
#